data_AF-A0A0B6Y9T8-F1
#
_entry.id   AF-A0A0B6Y9T8-F1
#
_cell.length_a   1.000
_cell.length_b   1.000
_cell.length_c   1.000
_cell.angle_alpha   90.00
_cell.angle_beta   90.00
_cell.angle_gamma   90.00
#
_symmetry.space_group_name_H-M   'P 1'
#
loop_
_entity.id
_entity.type
_entity.pdbx_description
1 polymer ?
#
loop_
_entity_poly.entity_id
_entity_poly.type
_entity_poly.pdbx_seq_one_letter_code
_entity_poly.pdbx_strand_id
1 'polypeptide(L)'
;SQPGTAFIGIHIQPKHAAAEMGHMARVSEFILQHWKTDKAVILGDMNADCRYMSRSALAQTPLKTEPGFTWLIPDTADTTVSCYTDCAYDRIIVTDAVVVHGRASVFNFDTEYFLTYDEALAVSDHYPVEVQIC
;
A
#
# COMPACT_ATOMS: atom_id res chain seq x y z
N SER A 1 23.34 -8.11 -16.04
CA SER A 1 22.27 -8.51 -15.10
C SER A 1 21.03 -7.71 -15.44
N GLN A 2 19.84 -8.30 -15.33
CA GLN A 2 18.62 -7.49 -15.35
C GLN A 2 18.61 -6.60 -14.09
N PRO A 3 18.11 -5.36 -14.15
CA PRO A 3 17.95 -4.53 -12.97
C PRO A 3 17.10 -5.24 -11.91
N GLY A 4 17.48 -5.13 -10.64
CA GLY A 4 16.70 -5.69 -9.53
C GLY A 4 15.41 -4.90 -9.27
N THR A 5 14.50 -5.47 -8.49
CA THR A 5 13.27 -4.77 -8.06
C THR A 5 13.56 -3.88 -6.86
N ALA A 6 13.18 -2.60 -6.94
CA ALA A 6 13.23 -1.69 -5.80
C ALA A 6 12.03 -1.91 -4.87
N PHE A 7 12.28 -2.02 -3.57
CA PHE A 7 11.22 -2.04 -2.56
C PHE A 7 11.24 -0.72 -1.80
N ILE A 8 10.11 -0.02 -1.80
CA ILE A 8 9.95 1.32 -1.25
C ILE A 8 8.95 1.22 -0.11
N GLY A 9 9.47 1.05 1.11
CA GLY A 9 8.67 1.04 2.33
C GLY A 9 8.33 2.47 2.77
N ILE A 10 7.06 2.74 3.07
CA ILE A 10 6.63 4.05 3.54
C ILE A 10 5.53 3.94 4.62
N HIS A 11 5.60 4.82 5.61
CA HIS A 11 4.50 5.11 6.53
C HIS A 11 4.18 6.59 6.40
N ILE A 12 3.01 6.90 5.83
CA ILE A 12 2.58 8.26 5.51
C ILE A 12 1.90 8.87 6.72
N GLN A 13 2.29 10.10 7.08
CA GLN A 13 1.73 10.75 8.25
C GLN A 13 0.22 11.02 8.06
N PRO A 14 -0.66 10.56 8.98
CA PRO A 14 -2.11 10.65 8.77
C PRO A 14 -2.64 12.08 8.55
N LYS A 15 -2.05 13.06 9.24
CA LYS A 15 -2.44 14.50 9.12
C LYS A 15 -1.99 15.13 7.79
N HIS A 16 -1.06 14.50 7.09
CA HIS A 16 -0.47 15.00 5.84
C HIS A 16 -0.63 14.02 4.69
N ALA A 17 -1.53 13.04 4.81
CA ALA A 17 -1.67 11.96 3.84
C ALA A 17 -1.85 12.46 2.41
N ALA A 18 -2.72 13.45 2.18
CA ALA A 18 -2.90 14.07 0.87
C ALA A 18 -1.61 14.69 0.29
N ALA A 19 -0.84 15.40 1.12
CA ALA A 19 0.37 16.08 0.68
C ALA A 19 1.51 15.10 0.40
N GLU A 20 1.76 14.15 1.32
CA GLU A 20 2.83 13.16 1.16
C GLU A 20 2.54 12.22 -0.02
N MET A 21 1.31 11.70 -0.13
CA MET A 21 0.90 10.89 -1.28
C MET A 21 1.01 11.64 -2.61
N GLY A 22 0.75 12.95 -2.61
CA GLY A 22 0.94 13.83 -3.76
C GLY A 22 2.39 13.89 -4.28
N HIS A 23 3.38 13.51 -3.46
CA HIS A 23 4.79 13.51 -3.83
C HIS A 23 5.36 12.11 -4.11
N MET A 24 4.65 11.04 -3.75
CA MET A 24 5.19 9.69 -3.77
C MET A 24 5.51 9.14 -5.16
N ALA A 25 4.80 9.57 -6.22
CA ALA A 25 5.16 9.18 -7.60
C ALA A 25 6.57 9.68 -7.95
N ARG A 26 6.83 10.99 -7.75
CA ARG A 26 8.14 11.61 -8.00
C ARG A 26 9.27 11.02 -7.15
N VAL A 27 8.99 10.71 -5.88
CA VAL A 27 9.96 10.01 -5.01
C VAL A 27 10.29 8.64 -5.59
N SER A 28 9.28 7.90 -6.03
CA SER A 28 9.45 6.56 -6.63
C SER A 28 10.25 6.62 -7.93
N GLU A 29 9.96 7.58 -8.81
CA GLU A 29 10.72 7.84 -10.03
C GLU A 29 12.20 8.15 -9.75
N PHE A 30 12.49 8.97 -8.74
CA PHE A 30 13.86 9.27 -8.35
C PHE A 30 14.60 8.00 -7.88
N ILE A 31 13.93 7.14 -7.11
CA ILE A 31 14.49 5.85 -6.67
C ILE A 31 14.75 4.94 -7.87
N LEU A 32 13.80 4.80 -8.79
CA LEU A 32 13.96 4.02 -10.02
C LEU A 32 15.17 4.48 -10.85
N GLN A 33 15.33 5.80 -11.02
CA GLN A 33 16.48 6.40 -11.71
C GLN A 33 17.80 6.13 -10.97
N HIS A 34 17.82 6.28 -9.65
CA HIS A 34 19.00 6.05 -8.82
C HIS A 34 19.51 4.61 -8.94
N TRP A 35 18.59 3.64 -8.85
CA TRP A 35 18.90 2.21 -8.92
C TRP A 35 18.94 1.66 -10.35
N LYS A 36 18.66 2.49 -11.36
CA LYS A 36 18.63 2.12 -12.78
C LYS A 36 17.73 0.91 -13.06
N THR A 37 16.54 0.92 -12.48
CA THR A 37 15.51 -0.11 -12.64
C THR A 37 14.17 0.53 -13.01
N ASP A 38 13.30 -0.23 -13.66
CA ASP A 38 11.90 0.12 -13.94
C ASP A 38 10.92 -0.66 -13.03
N LYS A 39 11.43 -1.57 -12.19
CA LYS A 39 10.65 -2.40 -11.26
C LYS A 39 10.64 -1.79 -9.88
N ALA A 40 9.48 -1.37 -9.39
CA ALA A 40 9.29 -1.00 -7.99
C ALA A 40 8.04 -1.63 -7.38
N VAL A 41 8.15 -2.00 -6.10
CA VAL A 41 7.03 -2.26 -5.20
C VAL A 41 7.05 -1.17 -4.12
N ILE A 42 6.02 -0.35 -4.08
CA ILE A 42 5.80 0.70 -3.09
C ILE A 42 4.75 0.17 -2.11
N LEU A 43 5.08 0.09 -0.83
CA LEU A 43 4.23 -0.56 0.15
C LEU A 43 4.34 0.01 1.56
N GLY A 44 3.26 -0.14 2.32
CA GLY A 44 3.19 0.19 3.75
C GLY A 44 1.89 0.91 4.13
N ASP A 45 1.83 1.42 5.35
CA ASP A 45 0.70 2.21 5.86
C ASP A 45 0.71 3.60 5.22
N MET A 46 -0.13 3.78 4.21
CA MET A 46 -0.23 5.04 3.48
C MET A 46 -1.30 5.97 4.06
N ASN A 47 -2.05 5.54 5.09
CA ASN A 47 -3.21 6.25 5.59
C ASN A 47 -4.17 6.69 4.45
N ALA A 48 -4.26 5.85 3.40
CA ALA A 48 -4.83 6.20 2.09
C ALA A 48 -6.35 6.00 2.00
N ASP A 49 -7.08 6.23 3.10
CA ASP A 49 -8.54 6.13 3.13
C ASP A 49 -9.19 6.92 4.29
N CYS A 50 -10.51 6.81 4.39
CA CYS A 50 -11.32 7.26 5.52
C CYS A 50 -11.09 8.74 5.85
N ARG A 51 -10.84 9.06 7.11
CA ARG A 51 -10.72 10.44 7.60
C ARG A 51 -9.42 11.14 7.18
N TYR A 52 -8.41 10.38 6.74
CA TYR A 52 -7.09 10.91 6.39
C TYR A 52 -6.99 11.24 4.90
N MET A 53 -7.66 10.46 4.06
CA MET A 53 -7.67 10.64 2.62
C MET A 53 -9.07 10.37 2.07
N SER A 54 -9.72 11.39 1.52
CA SER A 54 -10.98 11.18 0.81
C SER A 54 -10.74 10.47 -0.53
N ARG A 55 -11.74 9.72 -1.01
CA ARG A 55 -11.69 9.06 -2.32
C ARG A 55 -11.36 10.02 -3.47
N SER A 56 -11.91 11.23 -3.42
CA SER A 56 -11.66 12.25 -4.45
C SER A 56 -10.23 12.80 -4.39
N ALA A 57 -9.65 12.98 -3.20
CA ALA A 57 -8.27 13.38 -3.05
C ALA A 57 -7.31 12.27 -3.50
N LEU A 58 -7.57 11.03 -3.10
CA LEU A 58 -6.78 9.87 -3.51
C LEU A 58 -6.76 9.72 -5.03
N ALA A 59 -7.94 9.79 -5.67
CA ALA A 59 -8.08 9.67 -7.12
C ALA A 59 -7.36 10.76 -7.92
N GLN A 60 -6.98 11.88 -7.29
CA GLN A 60 -6.21 12.96 -7.90
C GLN A 60 -4.70 12.86 -7.66
N THR A 61 -4.25 11.91 -6.84
CA THR A 61 -2.81 11.72 -6.59
C THR A 61 -2.10 11.26 -7.87
N PRO A 62 -0.84 11.67 -8.11
CA PRO A 62 -0.06 11.19 -9.26
C PRO A 62 0.02 9.67 -9.35
N LEU A 63 0.12 8.97 -8.20
CA LEU A 63 0.09 7.50 -8.16
C LEU A 63 -1.20 6.87 -8.70
N LYS A 64 -2.33 7.60 -8.78
CA LYS A 64 -3.59 7.14 -9.38
C LYS A 64 -3.82 7.67 -10.80
N THR A 65 -3.24 8.82 -11.14
CA THR A 65 -3.52 9.52 -12.41
C THR A 65 -2.45 9.31 -13.47
N GLU A 66 -1.19 9.12 -13.06
CA GLU A 66 -0.09 8.85 -13.98
C GLU A 66 -0.08 7.37 -14.38
N PRO A 67 0.22 7.05 -15.65
CA PRO A 67 0.37 5.67 -16.09
C PRO A 67 1.63 5.05 -15.47
N GLY A 68 1.69 3.72 -15.45
CA GLY A 68 2.87 3.00 -14.95
C GLY A 68 2.78 2.55 -13.50
N PHE A 69 1.73 2.94 -12.77
CA PHE A 69 1.47 2.50 -11.39
C PHE A 69 0.17 1.69 -11.32
N THR A 70 0.27 0.48 -10.76
CA THR A 70 -0.86 -0.41 -10.52
C THR A 70 -1.06 -0.61 -9.02
N TRP A 71 -2.24 -0.25 -8.53
CA TRP A 71 -2.65 -0.46 -7.14
C TRP A 71 -3.19 -1.88 -6.97
N LEU A 72 -2.55 -2.67 -6.12
CA LEU A 72 -2.91 -4.08 -5.92
C LEU A 72 -3.90 -4.28 -4.77
N ILE A 73 -3.83 -3.45 -3.72
CA ILE A 73 -4.82 -3.43 -2.64
C ILE A 73 -5.93 -2.42 -3.00
N PRO A 74 -7.18 -2.89 -3.20
CA PRO A 74 -8.27 -2.05 -3.66
C PRO A 74 -8.71 -1.06 -2.59
N ASP A 75 -9.36 0.04 -3.01
CA ASP A 75 -9.95 1.03 -2.09
C ASP A 75 -11.14 0.47 -1.28
N THR A 76 -11.53 -0.79 -1.51
CA THR A 76 -12.61 -1.48 -0.78
C THR A 76 -12.09 -2.53 0.19
N ALA A 77 -10.77 -2.61 0.40
CA ALA A 77 -10.18 -3.51 1.37
C ALA A 77 -10.25 -2.90 2.76
N ASP A 78 -10.48 -3.71 3.78
CA ASP A 78 -10.23 -3.33 5.16
C ASP A 78 -8.85 -3.86 5.56
N THR A 79 -7.97 -2.94 5.93
CA THR A 79 -6.60 -3.25 6.39
C THR A 79 -6.44 -3.07 7.89
N THR A 80 -7.54 -2.83 8.61
CA THR A 80 -7.54 -2.56 10.05
C THR A 80 -8.13 -3.73 10.84
N VAL A 81 -7.54 -4.02 12.00
CA VAL A 81 -8.08 -5.04 12.93
C VAL A 81 -9.31 -4.54 13.66
N SER A 82 -9.40 -3.21 13.85
CA SER A 82 -10.48 -2.57 14.61
C SER A 82 -11.86 -2.88 14.03
N CYS A 83 -12.77 -3.39 14.85
CA CYS A 83 -14.16 -3.64 14.47
C CYS A 83 -15.00 -2.35 14.30
N TYR A 84 -14.39 -1.18 14.51
CA TYR A 84 -15.01 0.14 14.39
C TYR A 84 -14.58 0.91 13.14
N THR A 85 -13.72 0.31 12.31
CA THR A 85 -13.18 0.90 11.10
C THR A 85 -13.33 -0.08 9.94
N ASP A 86 -13.35 0.47 8.74
CA ASP A 86 -13.30 -0.26 7.47
C ASP A 86 -12.50 0.66 6.54
N CYS A 87 -11.17 0.51 6.55
CA CYS A 87 -10.26 1.47 5.93
C CYS A 87 -9.09 0.77 5.20
N ALA A 88 -8.87 1.17 3.95
CA ALA A 88 -7.73 0.74 3.13
C ALA A 88 -6.50 1.64 3.38
N TYR A 89 -5.95 1.63 4.60
CA TYR A 89 -4.75 2.39 4.95
C TYR A 89 -3.48 1.80 4.34
N ASP A 90 -3.30 0.49 4.47
CA ASP A 90 -2.13 -0.22 3.96
C ASP A 90 -2.28 -0.54 2.48
N ARG A 91 -1.24 -0.25 1.71
CA ARG A 91 -1.30 -0.35 0.24
C ARG A 91 -0.09 -1.06 -0.32
N ILE A 92 -0.31 -1.70 -1.45
CA ILE A 92 0.74 -2.19 -2.33
C ILE A 92 0.49 -1.59 -3.71
N ILE A 93 1.49 -0.89 -4.24
CA ILE A 93 1.49 -0.30 -5.56
C ILE A 93 2.73 -0.81 -6.27
N VAL A 94 2.58 -1.25 -7.51
CA VAL A 94 3.70 -1.75 -8.32
C VAL A 94 3.84 -0.96 -9.60
N THR A 95 5.04 -0.94 -10.15
CA THR A 95 5.22 -0.48 -11.54
C THR A 95 4.81 -1.57 -12.52
N ASP A 96 4.42 -1.18 -13.75
CA ASP A 96 3.99 -2.11 -14.79
C ASP A 96 5.05 -3.16 -15.19
N ALA A 97 6.32 -2.91 -14.87
CA ALA A 97 7.42 -3.86 -15.11
C ALA A 97 7.48 -5.01 -14.09
N VAL A 98 6.77 -4.91 -12.96
CA VAL A 98 6.69 -5.96 -11.95
C VAL A 98 5.66 -6.99 -12.37
N VAL A 99 6.09 -8.25 -12.51
CA VAL A 99 5.18 -9.36 -12.78
C VAL A 99 4.63 -9.86 -11.44
N VAL A 100 3.34 -9.62 -11.23
CA VAL A 100 2.61 -10.09 -10.05
C VAL A 100 2.14 -11.52 -10.27
N HIS A 101 2.37 -12.37 -9.28
CA HIS A 101 1.86 -13.73 -9.20
C HIS A 101 0.65 -13.79 -8.28
N GLY A 102 -0.46 -14.33 -8.79
CA GLY A 102 -1.70 -14.42 -8.04
C GLY A 102 -2.32 -13.06 -7.78
N ARG A 103 -3.04 -12.94 -6.68
CA ARG A 103 -3.68 -11.68 -6.24
C ARG A 103 -3.00 -11.22 -4.96
N ALA A 104 -2.81 -9.91 -4.84
CA ALA A 104 -2.51 -9.32 -3.55
C ALA A 104 -3.74 -9.45 -2.62
N SER A 105 -3.49 -9.58 -1.33
CA SER A 105 -4.51 -9.80 -0.30
C SER A 105 -4.18 -9.05 0.97
N VAL A 106 -5.21 -8.87 1.80
CA VAL A 106 -5.05 -8.57 3.22
C VAL A 106 -4.99 -9.91 3.95
N PHE A 107 -4.02 -10.07 4.86
CA PHE A 107 -3.89 -11.26 5.67
C PHE A 107 -4.55 -11.04 7.03
N ASN A 108 -5.80 -11.49 7.14
CA ASN A 108 -6.61 -11.40 8.35
C ASN A 108 -6.17 -12.46 9.37
N PHE A 109 -5.06 -12.17 10.07
CA PHE A 109 -4.42 -13.12 11.00
C PHE A 109 -5.32 -13.51 12.18
N ASP A 110 -6.28 -12.66 12.54
CA ASP A 110 -7.28 -12.96 13.57
C ASP A 110 -8.19 -14.12 13.16
N THR A 111 -8.62 -14.11 11.90
CA THR A 111 -9.47 -15.14 11.29
C THR A 111 -8.68 -16.41 11.07
N GLU A 112 -7.46 -16.30 10.52
CA GLU A 112 -6.60 -17.45 10.22
C GLU A 112 -6.20 -18.21 11.50
N TYR A 113 -5.93 -17.48 12.58
CA TYR A 113 -5.46 -18.06 13.84
C TYR A 113 -6.53 -18.14 14.93
N PHE A 114 -7.80 -17.84 14.61
CA PHE A 114 -8.94 -17.90 15.51
C PHE A 114 -8.75 -17.06 16.80
N LEU A 115 -8.19 -15.86 16.64
CA LEU A 115 -7.95 -14.94 17.76
C LEU A 115 -9.23 -14.22 18.14
N THR A 116 -9.36 -13.92 19.43
CA THR A 116 -10.30 -12.90 19.90
C THR A 116 -9.85 -11.51 19.46
N TYR A 117 -10.77 -10.54 19.48
CA TYR A 117 -10.46 -9.16 19.15
C TYR A 117 -9.31 -8.57 19.99
N ASP A 118 -9.31 -8.85 21.30
CA ASP A 118 -8.28 -8.35 22.21
C ASP A 118 -6.91 -9.00 21.95
N GLU A 119 -6.89 -10.30 21.59
CA GLU A 119 -5.67 -10.99 21.19
C GLU A 119 -5.13 -10.46 19.86
N ALA A 120 -6.02 -10.18 18.89
CA ALA A 120 -5.64 -9.61 17.62
C ALA A 120 -5.05 -8.20 17.79
N LEU A 121 -5.70 -7.34 18.58
CA LEU A 121 -5.18 -6.01 18.91
C LEU A 121 -3.88 -6.04 19.71
N ALA A 122 -3.63 -7.10 20.49
CA ALA A 122 -2.35 -7.29 21.16
C ALA A 122 -1.20 -7.59 20.17
N VAL A 123 -1.52 -8.11 18.97
CA VAL A 123 -0.57 -8.27 17.87
C VAL A 123 -0.36 -6.95 17.13
N SER A 124 -1.45 -6.35 16.65
CA SER A 124 -1.45 -5.12 15.84
C SER A 124 -2.86 -4.56 15.69
N ASP A 125 -3.00 -3.27 15.42
CA ASP A 125 -4.24 -2.64 14.96
C ASP A 125 -4.39 -2.64 13.43
N HIS A 126 -3.38 -3.11 12.69
CA HIS A 126 -3.35 -3.26 11.23
C HIS A 126 -3.13 -4.72 10.81
N TYR A 127 -3.79 -5.14 9.74
CA TYR A 127 -3.51 -6.39 9.04
C TYR A 127 -2.36 -6.21 8.03
N PRO A 128 -1.50 -7.23 7.85
CA PRO A 128 -0.55 -7.24 6.75
C PRO A 128 -1.27 -7.20 5.38
N VAL A 129 -0.67 -6.48 4.44
CA VAL A 129 -0.98 -6.59 3.01
C VAL A 129 0.15 -7.38 2.33
N GLU A 130 -0.21 -8.32 1.46
CA GLU A 130 0.76 -9.26 0.89
C GLU A 130 0.59 -9.41 -0.63
N VAL A 131 1.69 -9.74 -1.30
CA VAL A 131 1.75 -10.02 -2.75
C VAL A 131 2.92 -10.96 -3.05
N GLN A 132 2.79 -11.78 -4.09
CA GLN A 132 3.91 -12.52 -4.68
C GLN A 132 4.31 -11.89 -6.01
N ILE A 133 5.61 -11.76 -6.25
CA ILE A 133 6.18 -11.23 -7.50
C ILE A 133 7.29 -12.18 -7.99
N CYS A 134 7.66 -12.10 -9.27
CA CYS A 134 8.83 -12.83 -9.82
C CYS A 134 10.00 -11.96 -10.29
#